data_AF-A0A9E5K0U8-F1
#
_entry.id   AF-A0A9E5K0U8-F1
#
_cell.length_a   1.000
_cell.length_b   1.000
_cell.length_c   1.000
_cell.angle_alpha   90.00
_cell.angle_beta   90.00
_cell.angle_gamma   90.00
#
_symmetry.space_group_name_H-M   'P 1'
#
loop_
_entity.id
_entity.type
_entity.pdbx_description
1 polymer ?
#
loop_
_entity_poly.entity_id
_entity_poly.type
_entity_poly.pdbx_seq_one_letter_code
_entity_poly.pdbx_strand_id
1 'polypeptide(L)'
;MASRMRTTESRFSTMRQWLAAAIVVASVGGVVALQRRAVEPTPTIVDARSAVPLLQPAALASTWFCPGVPGNDESISGRFVISNAGETPVGGTITRFVIDGAATRQRFAVQPRSTIEVDALAGRESPFVSAIVETQGAAVSVEQRIFHRAGDAVTLCASSPSAEWYLADGFTGVGSIENVVVSNPALDSAILDITFVTASGERSPQSLKGVVIPPESVRVFDMAALDAQNEATLAVSVQATVGRVVVGRSQHYLGRGRLGYGMSLGASATSTRWYFADSLKSATAAEEYVVYNPHRDDQQITMIIAPDGAEALEPVVITAPAKRVTKFAPSGLTALPEGRYSVIASVAEPGDGVVIERVLTSQQGKSTATVVVLGAPTAASRWTAPSGAAVNVDDSLRIFNPGANPATLAVTYLGPAGEVAVIGYESVSLAPGASTSVALSDVTQAVTVTVVSSEPVVVARRVSRGVKQPLLGAAPLVAAVKSDAAAAQS
;
A
#
# COMPACT_ATOMS: atom_id res chain seq x y z
N MET A 1 -79.54 7.65 12.91
CA MET A 1 -78.83 7.86 11.63
C MET A 1 -77.72 8.88 11.85
N ALA A 2 -76.55 8.44 12.33
CA ALA A 2 -75.38 9.30 12.51
C ALA A 2 -74.11 8.43 12.40
N SER A 3 -73.79 7.94 11.20
CA SER A 3 -72.54 7.17 10.99
C SER A 3 -72.01 7.21 9.55
N ARG A 4 -72.22 8.30 8.80
CA ARG A 4 -71.75 8.41 7.40
C ARG A 4 -70.99 9.69 7.02
N MET A 5 -70.47 10.44 7.99
CA MET A 5 -69.74 11.70 7.73
C MET A 5 -68.34 11.77 8.37
N ARG A 6 -67.62 10.65 8.51
CA ARG A 6 -66.23 10.65 9.05
C ARG A 6 -65.16 10.07 8.14
N THR A 7 -65.48 9.65 6.92
CA THR A 7 -64.52 8.96 6.04
C THR A 7 -63.89 9.82 4.94
N THR A 8 -64.28 11.09 4.80
CA THR A 8 -63.79 11.95 3.70
C THR A 8 -62.64 12.89 4.08
N GLU A 9 -62.49 13.29 5.35
CA GLU A 9 -61.42 14.22 5.77
C GLU A 9 -60.06 13.54 6.02
N SER A 10 -60.05 12.24 6.32
CA SER A 10 -58.82 11.47 6.60
C SER A 10 -57.96 11.24 5.33
N ARG A 11 -58.59 11.14 4.15
CA ARG A 11 -57.91 10.86 2.87
C ARG A 11 -57.16 12.07 2.30
N PHE A 12 -57.63 13.29 2.54
CA PHE A 12 -56.96 14.50 2.04
C PHE A 12 -55.70 14.85 2.83
N SER A 13 -55.66 14.52 4.12
CA SER A 13 -54.50 14.72 5.00
C SER A 13 -53.32 13.80 4.63
N THR A 14 -53.61 12.51 4.42
CA THR A 14 -52.59 11.52 4.03
C THR A 14 -52.02 11.80 2.65
N MET A 15 -52.85 12.19 1.67
CA MET A 15 -52.39 12.52 0.33
C MET A 15 -51.45 13.75 0.29
N ARG A 16 -51.66 14.72 1.18
CA ARG A 16 -50.78 15.90 1.34
C ARG A 16 -49.44 15.55 1.97
N GLN A 17 -49.40 14.59 2.90
CA GLN A 17 -48.16 14.09 3.50
C GLN A 17 -47.32 13.27 2.51
N TRP A 18 -47.97 12.46 1.65
CA TRP A 18 -47.27 11.73 0.59
C TRP A 18 -46.70 12.66 -0.50
N LEU A 19 -47.43 13.72 -0.87
CA LEU A 19 -46.93 14.75 -1.79
C LEU A 19 -45.76 15.55 -1.20
N ALA A 20 -45.82 15.90 0.08
CA ALA A 20 -44.72 16.59 0.76
C ALA A 20 -43.46 15.69 0.87
N ALA A 21 -43.64 14.41 1.20
CA ALA A 21 -42.53 13.44 1.23
C ALA A 21 -41.92 13.21 -0.15
N ALA A 22 -42.73 13.12 -1.21
CA ALA A 22 -42.25 12.99 -2.58
C ALA A 22 -41.45 14.22 -3.05
N ILE A 23 -41.86 15.43 -2.65
CA ILE A 23 -41.15 16.68 -2.97
C ILE A 23 -39.80 16.76 -2.23
N VAL A 24 -39.73 16.28 -0.99
CA VAL A 24 -38.46 16.22 -0.22
C VAL A 24 -37.51 15.15 -0.77
N VAL A 25 -38.02 13.99 -1.19
CA VAL A 25 -37.20 12.95 -1.84
C VAL A 25 -36.72 13.41 -3.21
N ALA A 26 -37.55 14.15 -3.97
CA ALA A 26 -37.15 14.73 -5.25
C ALA A 26 -36.14 15.88 -5.09
N SER A 27 -36.21 16.67 -4.01
CA SER A 27 -35.23 17.74 -3.75
C SER A 27 -33.90 17.20 -3.22
N VAL A 28 -33.91 16.16 -2.37
CA VAL A 28 -32.68 15.46 -1.94
C VAL A 28 -32.06 14.68 -3.11
N GLY A 29 -32.85 13.99 -3.93
CA GLY A 29 -32.38 13.34 -5.16
C GLY A 29 -31.86 14.34 -6.20
N GLY A 30 -32.47 15.53 -6.28
CA GLY A 30 -32.01 16.63 -7.14
C GLY A 30 -30.70 17.25 -6.69
N VAL A 31 -30.46 17.40 -5.38
CA VAL A 31 -29.20 17.92 -4.83
C VAL A 31 -28.06 16.90 -5.00
N VAL A 32 -28.33 15.61 -4.83
CA VAL A 32 -27.36 14.53 -5.10
C VAL A 32 -27.05 14.37 -6.60
N ALA A 33 -28.02 14.66 -7.49
CA ALA A 33 -27.80 14.63 -8.93
C ALA A 33 -27.11 15.90 -9.47
N LEU A 34 -27.33 17.07 -8.84
CA LEU A 34 -26.71 18.33 -9.27
C LEU A 34 -25.27 18.50 -8.78
N GLN A 35 -24.84 17.75 -7.75
CA GLN A 35 -23.41 17.60 -7.41
C GLN A 35 -22.66 16.59 -8.31
N ARG A 36 -23.32 15.93 -9.27
CA ARG A 36 -22.71 14.97 -10.23
C ARG A 36 -22.33 15.57 -11.58
N ARG A 37 -22.21 16.90 -11.72
CA ARG A 37 -21.56 17.45 -12.91
C ARG A 37 -20.07 17.18 -12.79
N ALA A 38 -19.61 16.17 -13.54
CA ALA A 38 -18.21 16.01 -13.88
C ALA A 38 -17.73 17.33 -14.49
N VAL A 39 -16.95 18.09 -13.73
CA VAL A 39 -16.04 19.05 -14.32
C VAL A 39 -15.05 18.19 -15.11
N GLU A 40 -15.12 18.25 -16.44
CA GLU A 40 -14.05 17.71 -17.27
C GLU A 40 -12.75 18.37 -16.79
N PRO A 41 -11.79 17.61 -16.24
CA PRO A 41 -10.53 18.20 -15.86
C PRO A 41 -9.89 18.70 -17.15
N THR A 42 -9.78 20.02 -17.29
CA THR A 42 -8.85 20.60 -18.25
C THR A 42 -7.48 19.99 -17.95
N PRO A 43 -6.80 19.34 -18.91
CA PRO A 43 -5.54 18.66 -18.63
C PRO A 43 -4.47 19.72 -18.34
N THR A 44 -4.41 20.12 -17.07
CA THR A 44 -3.18 20.64 -16.50
C THR A 44 -2.30 19.42 -16.34
N ILE A 45 -1.24 19.33 -17.14
CA ILE A 45 -0.17 18.36 -16.96
C ILE A 45 0.61 18.77 -15.70
N VAL A 46 -0.03 18.60 -14.54
CA VAL A 46 0.64 18.44 -13.27
C VAL A 46 0.67 16.94 -13.09
N ASP A 47 1.84 16.35 -13.26
CA ASP A 47 2.12 14.94 -13.04
C ASP A 47 1.63 14.59 -11.61
N ALA A 48 0.43 14.00 -11.51
CA ALA A 48 -0.18 13.65 -10.23
C ALA A 48 0.67 12.52 -9.65
N ARG A 49 1.64 12.87 -8.82
CA ARG A 49 2.56 11.91 -8.22
C ARG A 49 1.78 10.96 -7.33
N SER A 50 1.72 9.69 -7.73
CA SER A 50 1.17 8.65 -6.88
C SER A 50 2.00 8.50 -5.60
N ALA A 51 1.32 8.27 -4.48
CA ALA A 51 1.98 7.98 -3.19
C ALA A 51 2.65 6.59 -3.18
N VAL A 52 2.29 5.72 -4.12
CA VAL A 52 2.81 4.34 -4.25
C VAL A 52 3.34 4.07 -5.66
N PRO A 53 4.21 3.05 -5.84
CA PRO A 53 4.75 2.71 -7.16
C PRO A 53 3.66 2.28 -8.14
N LEU A 54 3.80 2.70 -9.39
CA LEU A 54 2.91 2.33 -10.49
C LEU A 54 3.70 1.68 -11.63
N LEU A 55 3.14 0.63 -12.21
CA LEU A 55 3.66 0.00 -13.42
C LEU A 55 3.10 0.73 -14.64
N GLN A 56 3.97 1.04 -15.61
CA GLN A 56 3.57 1.55 -16.92
C GLN A 56 3.73 0.44 -17.97
N PRO A 57 2.67 -0.32 -18.33
CA PRO A 57 2.83 -1.53 -19.15
C PRO A 57 3.37 -1.27 -20.56
N ALA A 58 3.10 -0.09 -21.12
CA ALA A 58 3.54 0.31 -22.44
C ALA A 58 4.92 1.01 -22.46
N ALA A 59 5.61 1.09 -21.32
CA ALA A 59 6.90 1.77 -21.25
C ALA A 59 7.97 0.97 -22.01
N LEU A 60 8.77 1.68 -22.82
CA LEU A 60 9.90 1.11 -23.57
C LEU A 60 11.17 0.95 -22.72
N ALA A 61 11.12 1.39 -21.47
CA ALA A 61 12.14 1.24 -20.45
C ALA A 61 11.46 1.34 -19.08
N SER A 62 12.03 0.73 -18.06
CA SER A 62 11.56 0.93 -16.69
C SER A 62 12.74 1.11 -15.74
N THR A 63 12.52 1.88 -14.69
CA THR A 63 13.51 2.12 -13.64
C THR A 63 12.84 1.90 -12.30
N TRP A 64 13.42 1.01 -11.51
CA TRP A 64 12.91 0.64 -10.21
C TRP A 64 13.98 0.84 -9.15
N PHE A 65 13.61 1.43 -8.02
CA PHE A 65 14.54 1.77 -6.94
C PHE A 65 14.18 0.99 -5.69
N CYS A 66 14.97 -0.03 -5.38
CA CYS A 66 14.72 -0.91 -4.26
C CYS A 66 15.32 -0.30 -2.98
N PRO A 67 14.51 -0.08 -1.92
CA PRO A 67 14.91 0.78 -0.81
C PRO A 67 16.06 0.21 0.02
N GLY A 68 16.24 -1.12 0.03
CA GLY A 68 17.42 -1.74 0.62
C GLY A 68 17.16 -3.07 1.30
N VAL A 69 18.19 -3.90 1.38
CA VAL A 69 18.24 -5.16 2.12
C VAL A 69 19.34 -5.06 3.18
N PRO A 70 19.09 -5.46 4.44
CA PRO A 70 20.14 -5.54 5.45
C PRO A 70 21.20 -6.58 5.05
N GLY A 71 22.47 -6.23 5.22
CA GLY A 71 23.63 -7.09 4.91
C GLY A 71 24.66 -7.17 6.04
N ASN A 72 24.27 -6.80 7.27
CA ASN A 72 25.11 -6.82 8.47
C ASN A 72 25.13 -8.16 9.22
N ASP A 73 24.39 -9.16 8.76
CA ASP A 73 24.25 -10.46 9.43
C ASP A 73 24.15 -11.56 8.36
N GLU A 74 25.05 -12.54 8.40
CA GLU A 74 25.09 -13.64 7.43
C GLU A 74 23.83 -14.52 7.43
N SER A 75 23.02 -14.45 8.50
CA SER A 75 21.71 -15.10 8.56
C SER A 75 20.60 -14.36 7.82
N ILE A 76 20.88 -13.14 7.33
CA ILE A 76 19.98 -12.34 6.51
C ILE A 76 20.42 -12.45 5.05
N SER A 77 19.46 -12.70 4.17
CA SER A 77 19.69 -12.61 2.72
C SER A 77 18.55 -11.86 2.05
N GLY A 78 18.76 -11.44 0.81
CA GLY A 78 17.68 -10.84 0.03
C GLY A 78 17.75 -11.15 -1.45
N ARG A 79 16.63 -10.93 -2.12
CA ARG A 79 16.47 -11.13 -3.55
C ARG A 79 15.77 -9.93 -4.16
N PHE A 80 16.25 -9.47 -5.30
CA PHE A 80 15.45 -8.68 -6.24
C PHE A 80 14.67 -9.65 -7.12
N VAL A 81 13.35 -9.51 -7.15
CA VAL A 81 12.46 -10.28 -8.01
C VAL A 81 12.09 -9.37 -9.18
N ILE A 82 12.50 -9.77 -10.38
CA ILE A 82 12.27 -8.99 -11.61
C ILE A 82 11.36 -9.82 -12.51
N SER A 83 10.16 -9.31 -12.75
CA SER A 83 9.13 -9.99 -13.54
C SER A 83 8.93 -9.31 -14.90
N ASN A 84 9.05 -10.11 -15.96
CA ASN A 84 8.74 -9.77 -17.33
C ASN A 84 7.48 -10.52 -17.77
N ALA A 85 6.34 -9.84 -17.73
CA ALA A 85 5.08 -10.36 -18.28
C ALA A 85 4.97 -10.22 -19.80
N GLY A 86 5.95 -9.57 -20.45
CA GLY A 86 5.96 -9.32 -21.88
C GLY A 86 6.38 -10.52 -22.73
N GLU A 87 6.21 -10.35 -24.04
CA GLU A 87 6.49 -11.36 -25.07
C GLU A 87 7.94 -11.38 -25.56
N THR A 88 8.72 -10.36 -25.20
CA THR A 88 10.11 -10.19 -25.63
C THR A 88 11.05 -10.29 -24.43
N PRO A 89 12.27 -10.81 -24.61
CA PRO A 89 13.27 -10.81 -23.54
C PRO A 89 13.63 -9.37 -23.17
N VAL A 90 13.81 -9.12 -21.88
CA VAL A 90 14.18 -7.80 -21.35
C VAL A 90 15.55 -7.87 -20.73
N GLY A 91 16.47 -7.07 -21.26
CA GLY A 91 17.80 -6.85 -20.69
C GLY A 91 17.82 -5.63 -19.78
N GLY A 92 18.73 -5.64 -18.81
CA GLY A 92 18.87 -4.51 -17.91
C GLY A 92 20.16 -4.51 -17.09
N THR A 93 20.29 -3.49 -16.25
CA THR A 93 21.39 -3.33 -15.30
C THR A 93 20.83 -3.14 -13.89
N ILE A 94 21.41 -3.85 -12.93
CA ILE A 94 21.22 -3.60 -11.50
C ILE A 94 22.44 -2.83 -11.02
N THR A 95 22.23 -1.60 -10.54
CA THR A 95 23.26 -0.79 -9.88
C THR A 95 23.02 -0.84 -8.39
N ARG A 96 23.97 -1.40 -7.62
CA ARG A 96 23.87 -1.56 -6.16
C ARG A 96 24.65 -0.48 -5.43
N PHE A 97 24.04 0.10 -4.41
CA PHE A 97 24.64 1.08 -3.53
C PHE A 97 24.89 0.47 -2.15
N VAL A 98 25.97 0.90 -1.52
CA VAL A 98 26.33 0.52 -0.15
C VAL A 98 26.66 1.75 0.67
N ILE A 99 26.77 1.56 1.97
CA ILE A 99 27.24 2.59 2.89
C ILE A 99 28.75 2.77 2.65
N ASP A 100 29.17 4.01 2.45
CA ASP A 100 30.58 4.44 2.33
C ASP A 100 31.42 3.60 1.34
N GLY A 101 30.82 3.19 0.21
CA GLY A 101 31.51 2.39 -0.80
C GLY A 101 30.99 2.63 -2.22
N ALA A 102 31.76 2.14 -3.20
CA ALA A 102 31.44 2.37 -4.61
C ALA A 102 30.20 1.58 -5.06
N ALA A 103 29.44 2.18 -5.98
CA ALA A 103 28.36 1.50 -6.66
C ALA A 103 28.89 0.37 -7.55
N THR A 104 28.16 -0.74 -7.63
CA THR A 104 28.52 -1.87 -8.50
C THR A 104 27.39 -2.19 -9.47
N ARG A 105 27.75 -2.53 -10.71
CA ARG A 105 26.79 -2.79 -11.78
C ARG A 105 26.81 -4.26 -12.17
N GLN A 106 25.64 -4.87 -12.31
CA GLN A 106 25.46 -6.22 -12.80
C GLN A 106 24.42 -6.22 -13.92
N ARG A 107 24.75 -6.82 -15.06
CA ARG A 107 23.78 -7.05 -16.13
C ARG A 107 22.89 -8.24 -15.82
N PHE A 108 21.65 -8.18 -16.27
CA PHE A 108 20.72 -9.29 -16.22
C PHE A 108 19.89 -9.37 -17.52
N ALA A 109 19.25 -10.51 -17.72
CA ALA A 109 18.23 -10.69 -18.74
C ALA A 109 17.10 -11.52 -18.16
N VAL A 110 15.86 -11.12 -18.42
CA VAL A 110 14.65 -11.87 -18.08
C VAL A 110 14.02 -12.34 -19.38
N GLN A 111 13.78 -13.64 -19.49
CA GLN A 111 13.11 -14.21 -20.66
C GLN A 111 11.66 -13.69 -20.75
N PRO A 112 11.03 -13.77 -21.94
CA PRO A 112 9.59 -13.54 -22.06
C PRO A 112 8.82 -14.35 -21.03
N ARG A 113 7.73 -13.78 -20.50
CA ARG A 113 6.81 -14.46 -19.59
C ARG A 113 7.53 -15.19 -18.45
N SER A 114 8.51 -14.52 -17.84
CA SER A 114 9.36 -15.13 -16.83
C SER A 114 9.67 -14.18 -15.68
N THR A 115 10.16 -14.75 -14.60
CA THR A 115 10.62 -14.03 -13.42
C THR A 115 12.00 -14.56 -13.06
N ILE A 116 12.93 -13.66 -12.72
CA ILE A 116 14.22 -14.04 -12.14
C ILE A 116 14.32 -13.51 -10.71
N GLU A 117 15.04 -14.25 -9.88
CA GLU A 117 15.51 -13.77 -8.59
C GLU A 117 17.01 -13.52 -8.66
N VAL A 118 17.44 -12.32 -8.30
CA VAL A 118 18.86 -11.94 -8.25
C VAL A 118 19.26 -11.68 -6.80
N ASP A 119 20.39 -12.21 -6.36
CA ASP A 119 20.91 -11.93 -5.01
C ASP A 119 21.09 -10.42 -4.79
N ALA A 120 20.39 -9.88 -3.80
CA ALA A 120 20.39 -8.45 -3.52
C ALA A 120 21.75 -7.99 -3.00
N LEU A 121 22.37 -8.80 -2.13
CA LEU A 121 23.65 -8.48 -1.49
C LEU A 121 24.83 -8.74 -2.43
N ALA A 122 24.78 -9.79 -3.25
CA ALA A 122 25.82 -10.16 -4.21
C ALA A 122 27.22 -10.26 -3.57
N GLY A 123 27.29 -10.87 -2.38
CA GLY A 123 28.52 -11.03 -1.60
C GLY A 123 29.12 -9.75 -1.03
N ARG A 124 28.36 -8.63 -1.01
CA ARG A 124 28.83 -7.36 -0.45
C ARG A 124 28.68 -7.32 1.06
N GLU A 125 29.75 -6.93 1.74
CA GLU A 125 29.74 -6.55 3.14
C GLU A 125 29.32 -5.09 3.27
N SER A 126 28.07 -4.86 3.65
CA SER A 126 27.53 -3.52 3.96
C SER A 126 26.32 -3.67 4.85
N PRO A 127 26.11 -2.80 5.85
CA PRO A 127 24.94 -2.90 6.71
C PRO A 127 23.62 -2.88 5.93
N PHE A 128 23.57 -2.13 4.83
CA PHE A 128 22.47 -2.15 3.88
C PHE A 128 22.98 -2.09 2.45
N VAL A 129 22.27 -2.77 1.55
CA VAL A 129 22.47 -2.70 0.10
C VAL A 129 21.15 -2.28 -0.56
N SER A 130 21.12 -1.10 -1.18
CA SER A 130 20.00 -0.68 -2.03
C SER A 130 20.38 -0.81 -3.50
N ALA A 131 19.40 -0.67 -4.40
CA ALA A 131 19.68 -0.79 -5.83
C ALA A 131 18.74 0.00 -6.73
N ILE A 132 19.23 0.32 -7.92
CA ILE A 132 18.42 0.66 -9.08
C ILE A 132 18.41 -0.54 -10.02
N VAL A 133 17.24 -0.86 -10.56
CA VAL A 133 17.05 -1.82 -11.65
C VAL A 133 16.55 -1.04 -12.87
N GLU A 134 17.38 -0.98 -13.90
CA GLU A 134 17.09 -0.28 -15.16
C GLU A 134 16.92 -1.30 -16.29
N THR A 135 15.82 -1.19 -17.04
CA THR A 135 15.58 -2.02 -18.22
C THR A 135 15.46 -1.22 -19.49
N GLN A 136 15.73 -1.88 -20.61
CA GLN A 136 15.52 -1.36 -21.95
C GLN A 136 14.60 -2.31 -22.72
N GLY A 137 13.76 -1.77 -23.59
CA GLY A 137 12.92 -2.52 -24.53
C GLY A 137 11.52 -2.86 -24.05
N ALA A 138 11.28 -2.96 -22.73
CA ALA A 138 9.94 -3.12 -22.16
C ALA A 138 9.89 -2.81 -20.65
N ALA A 139 8.66 -2.68 -20.16
CA ALA A 139 8.36 -2.57 -18.74
C ALA A 139 8.56 -3.92 -18.02
N VAL A 140 9.22 -3.86 -16.86
CA VAL A 140 9.20 -4.95 -15.87
C VAL A 140 8.57 -4.44 -14.59
N SER A 141 8.21 -5.37 -13.70
CA SER A 141 7.89 -5.05 -12.31
C SER A 141 8.96 -5.61 -11.39
N VAL A 142 9.31 -4.85 -10.35
CA VAL A 142 10.42 -5.20 -9.46
C VAL A 142 10.02 -5.03 -8.00
N GLU A 143 10.36 -6.03 -7.21
CA GLU A 143 10.26 -5.97 -5.76
C GLU A 143 11.44 -6.64 -5.09
N GLN A 144 11.56 -6.45 -3.78
CA GLN A 144 12.61 -7.08 -2.99
C GLN A 144 12.01 -7.99 -1.92
N ARG A 145 12.65 -9.15 -1.75
CA ARG A 145 12.38 -10.11 -0.68
C ARG A 145 13.55 -10.10 0.29
N ILE A 146 13.23 -10.10 1.58
CA ILE A 146 14.20 -10.17 2.67
C ILE A 146 13.90 -11.44 3.45
N PHE A 147 14.91 -12.28 3.61
CA PHE A 147 14.85 -13.49 4.41
C PHE A 147 15.50 -13.20 5.75
N HIS A 148 14.71 -13.28 6.83
CA HIS A 148 15.15 -12.84 8.14
C HIS A 148 14.69 -13.83 9.22
N ARG A 149 15.52 -14.08 10.24
CA ARG A 149 15.20 -15.04 11.32
C ARG A 149 13.90 -14.74 12.07
N ALA A 150 13.52 -13.46 12.14
CA ALA A 150 12.27 -12.98 12.76
C ALA A 150 11.09 -12.89 11.77
N GLY A 151 11.24 -13.49 10.59
CA GLY A 151 10.23 -13.62 9.55
C GLY A 151 10.58 -12.83 8.29
N ASP A 152 10.34 -13.45 7.15
CA ASP A 152 10.58 -12.87 5.83
C ASP A 152 9.67 -11.67 5.56
N ALA A 153 10.12 -10.75 4.70
CA ALA A 153 9.38 -9.58 4.27
C ALA A 153 9.47 -9.39 2.75
N VAL A 154 8.41 -8.83 2.18
CA VAL A 154 8.34 -8.46 0.75
C VAL A 154 7.93 -7.00 0.65
N THR A 155 8.63 -6.22 -0.16
CA THR A 155 8.27 -4.82 -0.40
C THR A 155 8.56 -4.41 -1.84
N LEU A 156 7.71 -3.55 -2.39
CA LEU A 156 7.87 -3.03 -3.75
C LEU A 156 9.10 -2.12 -3.82
N CYS A 157 9.75 -2.12 -4.99
CA CYS A 157 10.70 -1.06 -5.33
C CYS A 157 9.91 0.18 -5.80
N ALA A 158 10.45 1.37 -5.58
CA ALA A 158 9.83 2.60 -6.06
C ALA A 158 9.92 2.70 -7.59
N SER A 159 8.92 3.30 -8.23
CA SER A 159 8.96 3.57 -9.69
C SER A 159 9.58 4.94 -10.02
N SER A 160 9.86 5.78 -9.01
CA SER A 160 10.56 7.06 -9.15
C SER A 160 11.14 7.53 -7.81
N PRO A 161 12.23 8.33 -7.81
CA PRO A 161 12.67 9.03 -6.63
C PRO A 161 11.81 10.27 -6.37
N SER A 162 11.62 10.64 -5.11
CA SER A 162 10.81 11.79 -4.70
C SER A 162 11.61 12.76 -3.83
N ALA A 163 11.16 14.02 -3.79
CA ALA A 163 11.64 15.00 -2.82
C ALA A 163 10.96 14.85 -1.46
N GLU A 164 9.87 14.07 -1.39
CA GLU A 164 9.08 13.88 -0.18
C GLU A 164 8.81 12.40 0.03
N TRP A 165 8.99 11.94 1.26
CA TRP A 165 8.65 10.59 1.69
C TRP A 165 8.10 10.57 3.11
N TYR A 166 7.16 9.67 3.35
CA TYR A 166 6.44 9.56 4.61
C TYR A 166 6.34 8.10 5.07
N LEU A 167 6.52 7.87 6.36
CA LEU A 167 6.27 6.61 7.05
C LEU A 167 5.29 6.93 8.20
N ALA A 168 4.12 6.30 8.23
CA ALA A 168 3.05 6.69 9.15
C ALA A 168 3.13 5.93 10.50
N ASP A 169 3.63 4.70 10.47
CA ASP A 169 3.90 3.88 11.64
C ASP A 169 5.40 3.65 11.84
N GLY A 170 5.75 3.29 13.07
CA GLY A 170 7.12 3.13 13.52
C GLY A 170 7.14 2.77 14.99
N PHE A 171 8.20 2.10 15.43
CA PHE A 171 8.32 1.60 16.79
C PHE A 171 9.77 1.38 17.22
N THR A 172 10.20 2.11 18.23
CA THR A 172 11.52 1.97 18.87
C THR A 172 11.40 1.52 20.34
N GLY A 173 10.20 1.10 20.75
CA GLY A 173 9.91 0.61 22.10
C GLY A 173 10.66 -0.68 22.44
N VAL A 174 11.11 -0.80 23.69
CA VAL A 174 11.68 -2.05 24.25
C VAL A 174 12.84 -2.61 23.40
N GLY A 175 13.73 -1.71 22.96
CA GLY A 175 14.92 -2.07 22.17
C GLY A 175 14.63 -2.44 20.71
N SER A 176 13.39 -2.29 20.24
CA SER A 176 13.06 -2.46 18.82
C SER A 176 13.85 -1.48 17.96
N ILE A 177 14.24 -1.92 16.77
CA ILE A 177 15.12 -1.17 15.88
C ILE A 177 14.28 -0.66 14.70
N GLU A 178 14.32 0.65 14.50
CA GLU A 178 13.75 1.31 13.33
C GLU A 178 14.86 2.04 12.57
N ASN A 179 15.13 1.56 11.36
CA ASN A 179 16.09 2.14 10.44
C ASN A 179 15.37 2.77 9.26
N VAL A 180 15.51 4.09 9.10
CA VAL A 180 15.11 4.79 7.88
C VAL A 180 16.26 4.68 6.87
N VAL A 181 16.00 3.99 5.76
CA VAL A 181 16.99 3.72 4.71
C VAL A 181 16.76 4.69 3.57
N VAL A 182 17.73 5.56 3.30
CA VAL A 182 17.65 6.59 2.27
C VAL A 182 18.67 6.31 1.17
N SER A 183 18.18 6.08 -0.04
CA SER A 183 19.02 5.86 -1.22
C SER A 183 19.03 7.09 -2.11
N ASN A 184 20.21 7.55 -2.50
CA ASN A 184 20.39 8.57 -3.52
C ASN A 184 20.89 7.91 -4.81
N PRO A 185 19.99 7.72 -5.81
CA PRO A 185 20.36 7.13 -7.08
C PRO A 185 21.08 8.10 -8.04
N ALA A 186 21.10 9.40 -7.73
CA ALA A 186 21.62 10.42 -8.63
C ALA A 186 23.16 10.48 -8.60
N LEU A 187 23.73 11.12 -9.63
CA LEU A 187 25.17 11.40 -9.73
C LEU A 187 25.60 12.65 -8.92
N ASP A 188 24.63 13.40 -8.40
CA ASP A 188 24.84 14.54 -7.50
C ASP A 188 24.37 14.20 -6.08
N SER A 189 24.90 14.92 -5.09
CA SER A 189 24.44 14.78 -3.71
C SER A 189 23.02 15.31 -3.53
N ALA A 190 22.21 14.62 -2.72
CA ALA A 190 20.95 15.13 -2.22
C ALA A 190 21.15 15.78 -0.85
N ILE A 191 20.34 16.79 -0.52
CA ILE A 191 20.32 17.41 0.82
C ILE A 191 18.91 17.30 1.33
N LEU A 192 18.74 16.77 2.54
CA LEU A 192 17.44 16.50 3.12
C LEU A 192 17.32 16.91 4.58
N ASP A 193 16.08 17.16 4.98
CA ASP A 193 15.66 17.26 6.36
C ASP A 193 14.85 16.02 6.72
N ILE A 194 15.13 15.42 7.88
CA ILE A 194 14.30 14.37 8.47
C ILE A 194 13.62 14.93 9.71
N THR A 195 12.30 14.83 9.76
CA THR A 195 11.51 15.12 10.96
C THR A 195 10.74 13.88 11.35
N PHE A 196 10.35 13.79 12.62
CA PHE A 196 9.54 12.67 13.07
C PHE A 196 8.53 13.10 14.12
N VAL A 197 7.44 12.37 14.22
CA VAL A 197 6.36 12.60 15.17
C VAL A 197 6.33 11.44 16.16
N THR A 198 6.29 11.80 17.44
CA THR A 198 6.11 10.86 18.55
C THR A 198 4.76 11.09 19.21
N ALA A 199 4.44 10.30 20.25
CA ALA A 199 3.27 10.60 21.09
C ALA A 199 3.32 12.00 21.73
N SER A 200 4.53 12.55 21.94
CA SER A 200 4.72 13.91 22.46
C SER A 200 4.59 15.02 21.41
N GLY A 201 4.50 14.68 20.12
CA GLY A 201 4.45 15.61 19.01
C GLY A 201 5.67 15.53 18.08
N GLU A 202 5.74 16.48 17.15
CA GLU A 202 6.81 16.59 16.15
C GLU A 202 8.15 16.97 16.81
N ARG A 203 9.23 16.33 16.35
CA ARG A 203 10.62 16.65 16.66
C ARG A 203 11.38 16.91 15.35
N SER A 204 12.30 17.85 15.42
CA SER A 204 13.19 18.24 14.31
C SER A 204 14.62 18.41 14.82
N PRO A 205 15.33 17.33 15.15
CA PRO A 205 16.69 17.40 15.67
C PRO A 205 17.64 18.09 14.68
N GLN A 206 18.59 18.88 15.20
CA GLN A 206 19.57 19.57 14.35
C GLN A 206 20.48 18.60 13.59
N SER A 207 20.75 17.41 14.15
CA SER A 207 21.50 16.33 13.49
C SER A 207 20.80 15.77 12.24
N LEU A 208 19.50 16.03 12.10
CA LEU A 208 18.66 15.58 10.98
C LEU A 208 18.28 16.71 10.03
N LYS A 209 18.88 17.91 10.18
CA LYS A 209 18.68 19.04 9.28
C LYS A 209 19.84 19.18 8.30
N GLY A 210 19.53 19.41 7.03
CA GLY A 210 20.53 19.61 5.97
C GLY A 210 21.47 18.41 5.79
N VAL A 211 20.98 17.19 6.01
CA VAL A 211 21.79 15.98 5.88
C VAL A 211 22.12 15.74 4.42
N VAL A 212 23.41 15.58 4.13
CA VAL A 212 23.91 15.26 2.79
C VAL A 212 23.82 13.75 2.56
N ILE A 213 23.21 13.34 1.45
CA ILE A 213 23.24 11.96 0.95
C ILE A 213 24.14 11.95 -0.30
N PRO A 214 25.33 11.33 -0.25
CA PRO A 214 26.26 11.29 -1.37
C PRO A 214 25.64 10.72 -2.66
N PRO A 215 26.20 11.00 -3.85
CA PRO A 215 25.73 10.40 -5.09
C PRO A 215 25.92 8.88 -5.09
N GLU A 216 25.07 8.17 -5.81
CA GLU A 216 25.11 6.70 -5.97
C GLU A 216 25.34 5.96 -4.64
N SER A 217 24.61 6.34 -3.58
CA SER A 217 24.85 5.86 -2.22
C SER A 217 23.57 5.51 -1.46
N VAL A 218 23.75 4.80 -0.34
CA VAL A 218 22.70 4.58 0.66
C VAL A 218 23.19 5.05 2.03
N ARG A 219 22.29 5.68 2.79
CA ARG A 219 22.49 6.05 4.19
C ARG A 219 21.35 5.49 5.04
N VAL A 220 21.66 5.23 6.30
CA VAL A 220 20.74 4.61 7.25
C VAL A 220 20.70 5.44 8.52
N PHE A 221 19.49 5.72 8.99
CA PHE A 221 19.23 6.50 10.19
C PHE A 221 18.55 5.61 11.22
N ASP A 222 19.27 5.25 12.27
CA ASP A 222 18.71 4.57 13.44
C ASP A 222 17.94 5.59 14.28
N MET A 223 16.61 5.53 14.21
CA MET A 223 15.75 6.53 14.84
C MET A 223 15.90 6.53 16.37
N ALA A 224 16.15 5.38 17.00
CA ALA A 224 16.34 5.30 18.44
C ALA A 224 17.62 6.04 18.88
N ALA A 225 18.68 5.95 18.08
CA ALA A 225 19.94 6.69 18.29
C ALA A 225 19.82 8.20 17.96
N LEU A 226 18.77 8.59 17.23
CA LEU A 226 18.52 9.95 16.73
C LEU A 226 17.31 10.59 17.43
N ASP A 227 17.30 10.53 18.76
CA ASP A 227 16.31 11.15 19.66
C ASP A 227 14.87 10.59 19.61
N ALA A 228 14.65 9.43 18.99
CA ALA A 228 13.36 8.72 19.02
C ALA A 228 13.44 7.42 19.83
N GLN A 229 14.11 7.42 20.99
CA GLN A 229 14.27 6.22 21.82
C GLN A 229 12.96 5.82 22.54
N ASN A 230 12.64 4.52 22.55
CA ASN A 230 11.54 3.92 23.31
C ASN A 230 10.11 4.41 22.95
N GLU A 231 9.93 4.90 21.72
CA GLU A 231 8.67 5.46 21.23
C GLU A 231 7.71 4.34 20.79
N ALA A 232 6.46 4.41 21.25
CA ALA A 232 5.39 3.49 20.86
C ALA A 232 4.59 3.96 19.64
N THR A 233 4.83 5.19 19.22
CA THR A 233 4.27 5.84 18.04
C THR A 233 5.40 6.64 17.44
N LEU A 234 5.75 6.34 16.20
CA LEU A 234 6.76 7.04 15.44
C LEU A 234 6.26 7.16 14.00
N ALA A 235 6.24 8.37 13.46
CA ALA A 235 6.06 8.64 12.03
C ALA A 235 7.23 9.49 11.56
N VAL A 236 7.65 9.32 10.31
CA VAL A 236 8.83 10.01 9.76
C VAL A 236 8.44 10.75 8.49
N SER A 237 8.91 11.99 8.36
CA SER A 237 8.91 12.77 7.12
C SER A 237 10.34 13.00 6.66
N VAL A 238 10.61 12.72 5.39
CA VAL A 238 11.89 13.03 4.73
C VAL A 238 11.60 14.04 3.63
N GLN A 239 12.20 15.22 3.74
CA GLN A 239 12.07 16.31 2.78
C GLN A 239 13.43 16.63 2.16
N ALA A 240 13.62 16.33 0.88
CA ALA A 240 14.76 16.81 0.12
C ALA A 240 14.59 18.31 -0.19
N THR A 241 15.60 19.09 0.15
CA THR A 241 15.75 20.49 -0.26
C THR A 241 16.54 20.61 -1.56
N VAL A 242 17.41 19.62 -1.84
CA VAL A 242 18.14 19.45 -3.10
C VAL A 242 18.08 17.98 -3.52
N GLY A 243 17.82 17.73 -4.80
CA GLY A 243 17.77 16.38 -5.36
C GLY A 243 16.49 15.61 -5.02
N ARG A 244 16.51 14.31 -5.29
CA ARG A 244 15.41 13.36 -5.00
C ARG A 244 16.02 12.06 -4.52
N VAL A 245 15.37 11.41 -3.57
CA VAL A 245 15.83 10.17 -2.95
C VAL A 245 14.74 9.11 -2.98
N VAL A 246 15.06 7.92 -2.49
CA VAL A 246 14.12 6.84 -2.23
C VAL A 246 14.25 6.42 -0.78
N VAL A 247 13.11 6.27 -0.09
CA VAL A 247 13.08 6.01 1.36
C VAL A 247 12.32 4.73 1.64
N GLY A 248 12.94 3.86 2.43
CA GLY A 248 12.27 2.71 3.04
C GLY A 248 12.51 2.62 4.54
N ARG A 249 11.81 1.69 5.19
CA ARG A 249 11.91 1.40 6.61
C ARG A 249 12.27 -0.07 6.79
N SER A 250 13.36 -0.33 7.49
CA SER A 250 13.67 -1.65 8.06
C SER A 250 13.32 -1.63 9.54
N GLN A 251 12.47 -2.56 9.95
CA GLN A 251 11.88 -2.57 11.29
C GLN A 251 12.02 -3.95 11.93
N HIS A 252 12.62 -4.00 13.11
CA HIS A 252 12.71 -5.19 13.93
C HIS A 252 12.00 -4.95 15.26
N TYR A 253 10.84 -5.57 15.44
CA TYR A 253 10.05 -5.46 16.65
C TYR A 253 10.47 -6.51 17.70
N LEU A 254 10.68 -6.06 18.93
CA LEU A 254 11.18 -6.88 20.04
C LEU A 254 10.30 -6.83 21.30
N GLY A 255 9.19 -6.09 21.32
CA GLY A 255 8.39 -5.97 22.53
C GLY A 255 7.08 -5.18 22.42
N ARG A 256 6.39 -5.03 23.58
CA ARG A 256 5.03 -4.46 23.74
C ARG A 256 3.99 -5.09 22.79
N GLY A 257 4.05 -6.41 22.66
CA GLY A 257 3.14 -7.17 21.79
C GLY A 257 3.51 -7.12 20.30
N ARG A 258 4.39 -6.22 19.86
CA ARG A 258 4.89 -6.18 18.48
C ARG A 258 6.16 -7.03 18.39
N LEU A 259 6.17 -8.01 17.49
CA LEU A 259 7.30 -8.91 17.28
C LEU A 259 7.52 -9.20 15.79
N GLY A 260 8.75 -9.54 15.43
CA GLY A 260 9.10 -9.94 14.07
C GLY A 260 9.80 -8.84 13.27
N TYR A 261 10.03 -9.11 12.00
CA TYR A 261 10.72 -8.20 11.08
C TYR A 261 9.80 -7.70 9.94
N GLY A 262 10.04 -6.49 9.47
CA GLY A 262 9.36 -5.91 8.31
C GLY A 262 10.28 -5.01 7.50
N MET A 263 9.97 -4.92 6.21
CA MET A 263 10.54 -3.92 5.30
C MET A 263 9.39 -3.23 4.57
N SER A 264 9.42 -1.90 4.51
CA SER A 264 8.40 -1.10 3.85
C SER A 264 9.03 -0.03 2.98
N LEU A 265 8.39 0.31 1.86
CA LEU A 265 8.66 1.51 1.10
C LEU A 265 7.83 2.66 1.70
N GLY A 266 8.41 3.86 1.83
CA GLY A 266 7.66 5.03 2.26
C GLY A 266 6.63 5.47 1.21
N ALA A 267 5.65 6.28 1.62
CA ALA A 267 4.75 6.94 0.69
C ALA A 267 5.46 8.17 0.09
N SER A 268 5.50 8.30 -1.24
CA SER A 268 6.17 9.44 -1.92
C SER A 268 5.35 10.74 -1.97
N ALA A 269 4.13 10.70 -1.43
CA ALA A 269 3.18 11.80 -1.33
C ALA A 269 2.09 11.46 -0.28
N THR A 270 1.34 12.47 0.18
CA THR A 270 0.05 12.27 0.86
C THR A 270 -1.05 11.91 -0.13
N SER A 271 -2.17 11.36 0.36
CA SER A 271 -3.37 11.14 -0.45
C SER A 271 -4.64 11.50 0.32
N THR A 272 -5.65 11.99 -0.38
CA THR A 272 -6.99 12.24 0.16
C THR A 272 -7.84 10.98 0.21
N ARG A 273 -7.40 9.88 -0.42
CA ARG A 273 -8.07 8.58 -0.37
C ARG A 273 -7.07 7.45 -0.13
N TRP A 274 -7.47 6.48 0.69
CA TRP A 274 -6.73 5.25 0.91
C TRP A 274 -7.68 4.06 0.96
N TYR A 275 -7.24 2.94 0.39
CA TYR A 275 -8.00 1.70 0.31
C TYR A 275 -7.24 0.53 0.92
N PHE A 276 -7.98 -0.35 1.61
CA PHE A 276 -7.46 -1.57 2.21
C PHE A 276 -8.42 -2.73 1.90
N ALA A 277 -7.98 -3.71 1.12
CA ALA A 277 -8.80 -4.84 0.66
C ALA A 277 -8.76 -6.07 1.61
N ASP A 278 -7.79 -6.11 2.51
CA ASP A 278 -7.67 -7.16 3.52
C ASP A 278 -7.55 -6.49 4.86
N SER A 279 -8.46 -6.81 5.78
CA SER A 279 -8.48 -6.38 7.18
C SER A 279 -9.13 -7.49 8.00
N LEU A 280 -8.86 -7.57 9.30
CA LEU A 280 -9.31 -8.69 10.13
C LEU A 280 -9.62 -8.24 11.56
N LYS A 281 -10.86 -8.49 11.98
CA LYS A 281 -11.24 -8.50 13.39
C LYS A 281 -11.20 -9.95 13.88
N SER A 282 -10.27 -10.25 14.78
CA SER A 282 -10.22 -11.54 15.47
C SER A 282 -9.73 -11.40 16.91
N ALA A 283 -10.08 -12.34 17.78
CA ALA A 283 -9.55 -12.41 19.15
C ALA A 283 -8.02 -12.62 19.21
N THR A 284 -7.39 -13.07 18.13
CA THR A 284 -5.95 -13.35 18.05
C THR A 284 -5.17 -12.32 17.24
N ALA A 285 -5.81 -11.23 16.82
CA ALA A 285 -5.20 -10.18 16.04
C ALA A 285 -5.58 -8.78 16.55
N ALA A 286 -4.59 -7.92 16.70
CA ALA A 286 -4.77 -6.50 16.95
C ALA A 286 -4.50 -5.73 15.66
N GLU A 287 -5.50 -5.00 15.16
CA GLU A 287 -5.41 -4.22 13.94
C GLU A 287 -5.63 -2.73 14.22
N GLU A 288 -4.76 -1.90 13.65
CA GLU A 288 -4.81 -0.44 13.74
C GLU A 288 -4.57 0.17 12.34
N TYR A 289 -5.33 1.21 12.02
CA TYR A 289 -4.99 2.15 10.95
C TYR A 289 -4.24 3.33 11.58
N VAL A 290 -2.97 3.44 11.23
CA VAL A 290 -2.08 4.50 11.72
C VAL A 290 -2.08 5.61 10.68
N VAL A 291 -2.71 6.72 11.04
CA VAL A 291 -2.88 7.90 10.19
C VAL A 291 -1.86 8.94 10.58
N TYR A 292 -0.98 9.30 9.66
CA TYR A 292 -0.06 10.42 9.82
C TYR A 292 -0.54 11.62 9.01
N ASN A 293 -0.78 12.72 9.70
CA ASN A 293 -0.98 14.03 9.09
C ASN A 293 0.34 14.84 9.17
N PRO A 294 1.08 14.98 8.05
CA PRO A 294 2.31 15.79 8.02
C PRO A 294 2.03 17.30 7.93
N HIS A 295 0.79 17.71 7.71
CA HIS A 295 0.42 19.09 7.42
C HIS A 295 0.14 19.92 8.68
N ARG A 296 -0.02 21.22 8.47
CA ARG A 296 -0.21 22.22 9.53
C ARG A 296 -1.65 22.35 10.01
N ASP A 297 -2.60 21.81 9.27
CA ASP A 297 -4.02 21.88 9.56
C ASP A 297 -4.58 20.49 9.84
N ASP A 298 -5.53 20.43 10.77
CA ASP A 298 -6.26 19.21 11.11
C ASP A 298 -7.04 18.69 9.90
N GLN A 299 -7.02 17.37 9.69
CA GLN A 299 -7.77 16.71 8.63
C GLN A 299 -8.90 15.88 9.24
N GLN A 300 -10.10 15.95 8.66
CA GLN A 300 -11.20 15.05 9.00
C GLN A 300 -11.22 13.90 8.00
N ILE A 301 -11.30 12.67 8.50
CA ILE A 301 -11.23 11.46 7.69
C ILE A 301 -12.48 10.63 7.93
N THR A 302 -13.23 10.40 6.87
CA THR A 302 -14.36 9.47 6.87
C THR A 302 -13.86 8.06 6.52
N MET A 303 -14.10 7.12 7.43
CA MET A 303 -13.79 5.70 7.31
C MET A 303 -15.07 4.94 6.96
N ILE A 304 -15.12 4.35 5.77
CA ILE A 304 -16.16 3.40 5.37
C ILE A 304 -15.61 2.00 5.59
N ILE A 305 -16.28 1.20 6.41
CA ILE A 305 -15.89 -0.15 6.79
C ILE A 305 -16.94 -1.12 6.25
N ALA A 306 -16.52 -2.03 5.37
CA ALA A 306 -17.38 -3.00 4.70
C ALA A 306 -17.01 -4.43 5.14
N PRO A 307 -17.71 -5.02 6.12
CA PRO A 307 -17.51 -6.41 6.51
C PRO A 307 -17.96 -7.39 5.42
N ASP A 308 -17.26 -8.52 5.32
CA ASP A 308 -17.62 -9.55 4.36
C ASP A 308 -19.01 -10.14 4.69
N GLY A 309 -19.87 -10.25 3.67
CA GLY A 309 -21.20 -10.87 3.81
C GLY A 309 -22.21 -10.04 4.60
N ALA A 310 -21.89 -8.80 4.95
CA ALA A 310 -22.78 -7.87 5.65
C ALA A 310 -22.82 -6.50 4.95
N GLU A 311 -23.77 -5.66 5.35
CA GLU A 311 -23.80 -4.27 4.92
C GLU A 311 -22.65 -3.48 5.55
N ALA A 312 -22.19 -2.44 4.85
CA ALA A 312 -21.20 -1.52 5.39
C ALA A 312 -21.73 -0.84 6.65
N LEU A 313 -20.83 -0.60 7.60
CA LEU A 313 -21.17 0.15 8.82
C LEU A 313 -21.51 1.61 8.47
N GLU A 314 -22.19 2.28 9.39
CA GLU A 314 -22.28 3.74 9.35
C GLU A 314 -20.87 4.36 9.30
N PRO A 315 -20.61 5.34 8.41
CA PRO A 315 -19.30 5.92 8.26
C PRO A 315 -18.77 6.51 9.58
N VAL A 316 -17.53 6.18 9.92
CA VAL A 316 -16.87 6.68 11.13
C VAL A 316 -15.99 7.86 10.76
N VAL A 317 -16.18 9.01 11.42
CA VAL A 317 -15.31 10.17 11.22
C VAL A 317 -14.23 10.19 12.31
N ILE A 318 -12.98 10.27 11.90
CA ILE A 318 -11.83 10.46 12.78
C ILE A 318 -11.11 11.76 12.44
N THR A 319 -10.55 12.41 13.45
CA THR A 319 -9.69 13.58 13.26
C THR A 319 -8.23 13.16 13.23
N ALA A 320 -7.48 13.66 12.25
CA ALA A 320 -6.03 13.56 12.18
C ALA A 320 -5.44 14.96 12.45
N PRO A 321 -5.06 15.26 13.70
CA PRO A 321 -4.57 16.58 14.05
C PRO A 321 -3.28 16.93 13.31
N ALA A 322 -3.04 18.22 13.09
CA ALA A 322 -1.84 18.75 12.45
C ALA A 322 -0.57 18.19 13.08
N LYS A 323 0.34 17.67 12.25
CA LYS A 323 1.64 17.13 12.69
C LYS A 323 1.51 16.10 13.81
N ARG A 324 0.52 15.22 13.70
CA ARG A 324 0.25 14.14 14.67
C ARG A 324 -0.01 12.81 13.97
N VAL A 325 0.10 11.76 14.76
CA VAL A 325 -0.33 10.42 14.41
C VAL A 325 -1.61 10.10 15.16
N THR A 326 -2.64 9.68 14.43
CA THR A 326 -3.89 9.15 14.99
C THR A 326 -3.92 7.64 14.74
N LYS A 327 -4.14 6.84 15.79
CA LYS A 327 -4.35 5.40 15.67
C LYS A 327 -5.83 5.09 15.80
N PHE A 328 -6.37 4.39 14.82
CA PHE A 328 -7.77 3.97 14.81
C PHE A 328 -7.86 2.45 14.77
N ALA A 329 -8.46 1.84 15.81
CA ALA A 329 -8.63 0.40 15.94
C ALA A 329 -10.10 0.01 15.77
N PRO A 330 -10.53 -0.54 14.61
CA PRO A 330 -11.93 -0.86 14.38
C PRO A 330 -12.49 -1.97 15.28
N SER A 331 -11.63 -2.76 15.93
CA SER A 331 -12.05 -3.78 16.89
C SER A 331 -12.88 -3.21 18.05
N GLY A 332 -12.70 -1.93 18.38
CA GLY A 332 -13.51 -1.20 19.37
C GLY A 332 -14.93 -0.88 18.91
N LEU A 333 -15.25 -1.04 17.62
CA LEU A 333 -16.60 -0.86 17.10
C LEU A 333 -17.44 -2.12 17.41
N THR A 334 -18.49 -1.94 18.21
CA THR A 334 -19.44 -3.00 18.56
C THR A 334 -20.23 -3.51 17.36
N ALA A 335 -20.50 -2.64 16.38
CA ALA A 335 -21.20 -2.99 15.15
C ALA A 335 -20.35 -3.81 14.16
N LEU A 336 -19.02 -3.85 14.33
CA LEU A 336 -18.14 -4.63 13.45
C LEU A 336 -18.15 -6.11 13.88
N PRO A 337 -18.67 -7.04 13.07
CA PRO A 337 -18.59 -8.47 13.39
C PRO A 337 -17.15 -9.00 13.36
N GLU A 338 -16.92 -10.13 14.02
CA GLU A 338 -15.70 -10.91 13.84
C GLU A 338 -15.57 -11.35 12.36
N GLY A 339 -14.34 -11.36 11.84
CA GLY A 339 -14.06 -11.75 10.46
C GLY A 339 -13.38 -10.66 9.65
N ARG A 340 -13.42 -10.82 8.33
CA ARG A 340 -12.73 -9.95 7.38
C ARG A 340 -13.58 -8.75 6.97
N TYR A 341 -12.90 -7.68 6.63
CA TYR A 341 -13.53 -6.47 6.13
C TYR A 341 -12.57 -5.66 5.24
N SER A 342 -13.14 -4.76 4.45
CA SER A 342 -12.41 -3.78 3.63
C SER A 342 -12.68 -2.37 4.12
N VAL A 343 -11.74 -1.45 3.85
CA VAL A 343 -11.82 -0.05 4.32
C VAL A 343 -11.54 0.91 3.18
N ILE A 344 -12.36 1.97 3.12
CA ILE A 344 -12.09 3.20 2.36
C ILE A 344 -11.93 4.33 3.37
N ALA A 345 -10.78 4.99 3.35
CA ALA A 345 -10.55 6.22 4.10
C ALA A 345 -10.57 7.41 3.13
N SER A 346 -11.36 8.45 3.43
CA SER A 346 -11.45 9.65 2.61
C SER A 346 -11.30 10.91 3.47
N VAL A 347 -10.36 11.77 3.11
CA VAL A 347 -10.18 13.10 3.71
C VAL A 347 -11.31 14.02 3.20
N ALA A 348 -11.94 14.75 4.11
CA ALA A 348 -12.98 15.72 3.77
C ALA A 348 -12.41 16.89 2.96
N GLU A 349 -13.19 17.41 2.02
CA GLU A 349 -12.80 18.58 1.24
C GLU A 349 -13.17 19.89 1.97
N PRO A 350 -12.31 20.92 1.94
CA PRO A 350 -10.94 20.93 1.41
C PRO A 350 -9.93 20.25 2.37
N GLY A 351 -8.98 19.47 1.83
CA GLY A 351 -7.94 18.82 2.64
C GLY A 351 -6.71 18.40 1.83
N ASP A 352 -5.53 18.45 2.46
CA ASP A 352 -4.21 18.27 1.82
C ASP A 352 -3.74 16.79 1.81
N GLY A 353 -4.62 15.88 2.23
CA GLY A 353 -4.35 14.46 2.32
C GLY A 353 -3.60 14.04 3.58
N VAL A 354 -3.48 12.73 3.79
CA VAL A 354 -2.75 12.10 4.89
C VAL A 354 -2.00 10.88 4.37
N VAL A 355 -1.21 10.22 5.22
CA VAL A 355 -0.63 8.89 4.94
C VAL A 355 -1.20 7.88 5.91
N ILE A 356 -1.66 6.73 5.40
CA ILE A 356 -2.27 5.69 6.23
C ILE A 356 -1.56 4.36 6.01
N GLU A 357 -0.93 3.85 7.07
CA GLU A 357 -0.44 2.47 7.13
C GLU A 357 -1.37 1.64 8.00
N ARG A 358 -1.64 0.41 7.57
CA ARG A 358 -2.34 -0.58 8.39
C ARG A 358 -1.32 -1.44 9.12
N VAL A 359 -1.49 -1.55 10.43
CA VAL A 359 -0.69 -2.37 11.32
C VAL A 359 -1.53 -3.55 11.79
N LEU A 360 -1.09 -4.77 11.51
CA LEU A 360 -1.72 -5.99 11.98
C LEU A 360 -0.71 -6.78 12.82
N THR A 361 -1.00 -6.97 14.09
CA THR A 361 -0.24 -7.84 14.99
C THR A 361 -1.05 -9.08 15.30
N SER A 362 -0.60 -10.23 14.79
CA SER A 362 -1.31 -11.50 14.92
C SER A 362 -0.56 -12.47 15.81
N GLN A 363 -1.31 -13.34 16.48
CA GLN A 363 -0.78 -14.40 17.33
C GLN A 363 -1.31 -15.77 16.89
N GLN A 364 -0.41 -16.77 16.88
CA GLN A 364 -0.75 -18.17 16.66
C GLN A 364 0.12 -19.05 17.55
N GLY A 365 -0.50 -19.71 18.53
CA GLY A 365 0.24 -20.45 19.55
C GLY A 365 1.22 -19.52 20.29
N LYS A 366 2.51 -19.82 20.24
CA LYS A 366 3.58 -19.00 20.85
C LYS A 366 4.19 -17.97 19.88
N SER A 367 3.75 -17.96 18.63
CA SER A 367 4.26 -17.07 17.60
C SER A 367 3.47 -15.77 17.57
N THR A 368 4.17 -14.65 17.45
CA THR A 368 3.59 -13.32 17.23
C THR A 368 4.33 -12.67 16.05
N ALA A 369 3.60 -11.96 15.20
CA ALA A 369 4.17 -11.21 14.10
C ALA A 369 3.39 -9.90 13.88
N THR A 370 4.12 -8.82 13.65
CA THR A 370 3.57 -7.53 13.23
C THR A 370 3.87 -7.30 11.75
N VAL A 371 2.83 -6.93 11.01
CA VAL A 371 2.88 -6.61 9.59
C VAL A 371 2.38 -5.18 9.41
N VAL A 372 3.08 -4.40 8.58
CA VAL A 372 2.70 -3.03 8.25
C VAL A 372 2.62 -2.89 6.74
N VAL A 373 1.48 -2.37 6.25
CA VAL A 373 1.22 -2.19 4.82
C VAL A 373 0.67 -0.79 4.58
N LEU A 374 1.30 -0.05 3.67
CA LEU A 374 0.79 1.22 3.15
C LEU A 374 -0.48 0.97 2.33
N GLY A 375 -1.52 1.79 2.53
CA GLY A 375 -2.76 1.68 1.77
C GLY A 375 -2.54 1.91 0.27
N ALA A 376 -3.51 1.50 -0.55
CA ALA A 376 -3.53 1.92 -1.95
C ALA A 376 -4.17 3.32 -2.05
N PRO A 377 -3.56 4.32 -2.72
CA PRO A 377 -4.18 5.63 -2.88
C PRO A 377 -5.26 5.65 -3.97
N THR A 378 -5.25 4.65 -4.86
CA THR A 378 -6.17 4.51 -5.99
C THR A 378 -6.56 3.05 -6.20
N ALA A 379 -7.79 2.81 -6.65
CA ALA A 379 -8.19 1.54 -7.24
C ALA A 379 -7.71 1.45 -8.70
N ALA A 380 -7.47 0.23 -9.21
CA ALA A 380 -6.98 0.01 -10.56
C ALA A 380 -7.58 -1.26 -11.19
N SER A 381 -7.58 -1.32 -12.52
CA SER A 381 -8.10 -2.46 -13.29
C SER A 381 -7.07 -3.57 -13.51
N ARG A 382 -5.79 -3.34 -13.19
CA ARG A 382 -4.75 -4.37 -13.26
C ARG A 382 -3.78 -4.23 -12.08
N TRP A 383 -3.56 -5.33 -11.39
CA TRP A 383 -2.63 -5.45 -10.27
C TRP A 383 -1.70 -6.63 -10.47
N THR A 384 -0.42 -6.46 -10.15
CA THR A 384 0.59 -7.50 -10.32
C THR A 384 1.36 -7.73 -9.02
N ALA A 385 1.56 -9.00 -8.67
CA ALA A 385 2.39 -9.47 -7.56
C ALA A 385 3.63 -10.15 -8.16
N PRO A 386 4.78 -9.46 -8.30
CA PRO A 386 5.95 -9.98 -9.03
C PRO A 386 6.46 -11.32 -8.49
N SER A 387 6.56 -11.49 -7.16
CA SER A 387 6.97 -12.73 -6.49
C SER A 387 5.81 -13.64 -6.10
N GLY A 388 4.61 -13.41 -6.63
CA GLY A 388 3.41 -14.17 -6.30
C GLY A 388 2.88 -13.88 -4.90
N ALA A 389 2.19 -14.84 -4.29
CA ALA A 389 1.60 -14.74 -2.97
C ALA A 389 1.81 -16.05 -2.17
N ALA A 390 1.31 -16.09 -0.94
CA ALA A 390 1.17 -17.33 -0.20
C ALA A 390 0.26 -18.29 -0.98
N VAL A 391 0.51 -19.60 -0.85
CA VAL A 391 -0.24 -20.67 -1.51
C VAL A 391 -0.85 -21.60 -0.47
N ASN A 392 -1.87 -22.36 -0.87
CA ASN A 392 -2.64 -23.29 -0.05
C ASN A 392 -3.28 -22.62 1.18
N VAL A 393 -3.70 -21.37 1.00
CA VAL A 393 -4.48 -20.59 1.98
C VAL A 393 -5.64 -19.91 1.27
N ASP A 394 -6.82 -19.93 1.88
CA ASP A 394 -8.08 -19.51 1.25
C ASP A 394 -8.09 -18.07 0.75
N ASP A 395 -7.24 -17.23 1.34
CA ASP A 395 -7.15 -15.79 1.15
C ASP A 395 -5.75 -15.35 0.69
N SER A 396 -5.15 -16.18 -0.16
CA SER A 396 -3.87 -15.88 -0.82
C SER A 396 -3.88 -14.48 -1.43
N LEU A 397 -4.98 -14.12 -2.11
CA LEU A 397 -5.33 -12.75 -2.47
C LEU A 397 -6.67 -12.34 -1.85
N ARG A 398 -6.80 -11.05 -1.59
CA ARG A 398 -8.03 -10.37 -1.21
C ARG A 398 -8.31 -9.25 -2.19
N ILE A 399 -9.48 -9.29 -2.81
CA ILE A 399 -9.89 -8.32 -3.84
C ILE A 399 -11.14 -7.61 -3.37
N PHE A 400 -11.12 -6.28 -3.37
CA PHE A 400 -12.20 -5.42 -2.96
C PHE A 400 -12.65 -4.53 -4.12
N ASN A 401 -13.95 -4.44 -4.36
CA ASN A 401 -14.54 -3.50 -5.30
C ASN A 401 -15.07 -2.25 -4.55
N PRO A 402 -14.30 -1.15 -4.51
CA PRO A 402 -14.74 0.10 -3.89
C PRO A 402 -15.71 0.91 -4.77
N GLY A 403 -15.95 0.46 -6.01
CA GLY A 403 -16.77 1.16 -6.99
C GLY A 403 -18.27 1.00 -6.77
N ALA A 404 -19.05 1.73 -7.56
CA ALA A 404 -20.50 1.65 -7.57
C ALA A 404 -21.06 0.64 -8.59
N ASN A 405 -20.21 0.09 -9.46
CA ASN A 405 -20.58 -0.86 -10.51
C ASN A 405 -20.03 -2.26 -10.19
N PRO A 406 -20.74 -3.34 -10.58
CA PRO A 406 -20.19 -4.68 -10.51
C PRO A 406 -18.91 -4.81 -11.35
N ALA A 407 -17.89 -5.44 -10.78
CA ALA A 407 -16.62 -5.71 -11.44
C ALA A 407 -16.58 -7.18 -11.89
N THR A 408 -16.06 -7.47 -13.08
CA THR A 408 -15.70 -8.84 -13.48
C THR A 408 -14.18 -8.99 -13.38
N LEU A 409 -13.73 -10.01 -12.66
CA LEU A 409 -12.35 -10.26 -12.28
C LEU A 409 -11.82 -11.53 -12.94
N ALA A 410 -10.56 -11.48 -13.38
CA ALA A 410 -9.79 -12.64 -13.78
C ALA A 410 -8.45 -12.66 -13.04
N VAL A 411 -8.03 -13.83 -12.57
CA VAL A 411 -6.72 -14.03 -11.93
C VAL A 411 -5.88 -14.97 -12.79
N THR A 412 -4.67 -14.52 -13.12
CA THR A 412 -3.70 -15.29 -13.90
C THR A 412 -2.38 -15.40 -13.16
N TYR A 413 -1.60 -16.41 -13.47
CA TYR A 413 -0.20 -16.51 -13.08
C TYR A 413 0.68 -16.71 -14.30
N LEU A 414 1.94 -16.35 -14.18
CA LEU A 414 2.90 -16.42 -15.26
C LEU A 414 3.48 -17.83 -15.37
N GLY A 415 3.04 -18.60 -16.36
CA GLY A 415 3.50 -19.95 -16.63
C GLY A 415 4.50 -20.03 -17.79
N PRO A 416 5.15 -21.21 -18.01
CA PRO A 416 6.20 -21.37 -19.03
C PRO A 416 5.74 -21.08 -20.46
N ALA A 417 4.43 -21.21 -20.74
CA ALA A 417 3.84 -20.99 -22.05
C ALA A 417 3.04 -19.68 -22.15
N GLY A 418 3.00 -18.83 -21.12
CA GLY A 418 2.16 -17.62 -21.10
C GLY A 418 1.44 -17.39 -19.78
N GLU A 419 0.58 -16.38 -19.76
CA GLU A 419 -0.39 -16.20 -18.67
C GLU A 419 -1.32 -17.41 -18.64
N VAL A 420 -1.42 -18.05 -17.48
CA VAL A 420 -2.31 -19.19 -17.22
C VAL A 420 -3.37 -18.74 -16.23
N ALA A 421 -4.64 -19.02 -16.53
CA ALA A 421 -5.72 -18.69 -15.61
C ALA A 421 -5.66 -19.55 -14.35
N VAL A 422 -5.96 -18.94 -13.20
CA VAL A 422 -6.20 -19.68 -11.96
C VAL A 422 -7.59 -20.30 -12.05
N ILE A 423 -7.67 -21.62 -11.86
CA ILE A 423 -8.91 -22.39 -12.00
C ILE A 423 -9.98 -21.84 -11.06
N GLY A 424 -11.17 -21.58 -11.60
CA GLY A 424 -12.31 -21.02 -10.86
C GLY A 424 -12.27 -19.49 -10.71
N TYR A 425 -11.22 -18.84 -11.22
CA TYR A 425 -11.05 -17.39 -11.20
C TYR A 425 -10.82 -16.82 -12.62
N GLU A 426 -11.33 -17.49 -13.64
CA GLU A 426 -11.28 -17.04 -15.04
C GLU A 426 -12.21 -15.85 -15.30
N SER A 427 -13.36 -15.82 -14.61
CA SER A 427 -14.35 -14.75 -14.68
C SER A 427 -15.24 -14.77 -13.44
N VAL A 428 -14.93 -13.91 -12.48
CA VAL A 428 -15.66 -13.80 -11.20
C VAL A 428 -16.32 -12.43 -11.11
N SER A 429 -17.64 -12.42 -10.93
CA SER A 429 -18.38 -11.19 -10.68
C SER A 429 -18.22 -10.77 -9.21
N LEU A 430 -17.92 -9.49 -8.97
CA LEU A 430 -17.78 -8.89 -7.65
C LEU A 430 -18.66 -7.64 -7.56
N ALA A 431 -19.66 -7.70 -6.69
CA ALA A 431 -20.62 -6.61 -6.49
C ALA A 431 -19.95 -5.32 -5.95
N PRO A 432 -20.57 -4.15 -6.14
CA PRO A 432 -20.16 -2.90 -5.49
C PRO A 432 -20.02 -3.06 -3.98
N GLY A 433 -18.94 -2.56 -3.39
CA GLY A 433 -18.68 -2.64 -1.94
C GLY A 433 -18.36 -4.04 -1.42
N ALA A 434 -18.33 -5.06 -2.27
CA ALA A 434 -18.04 -6.43 -1.88
C ALA A 434 -16.55 -6.77 -1.98
N SER A 435 -16.14 -7.77 -1.21
CA SER A 435 -14.79 -8.35 -1.27
C SER A 435 -14.87 -9.85 -1.56
N THR A 436 -13.80 -10.41 -2.12
CA THR A 436 -13.65 -11.86 -2.32
C THR A 436 -12.25 -12.34 -1.96
N SER A 437 -12.15 -13.62 -1.60
CA SER A 437 -10.90 -14.32 -1.33
C SER A 437 -10.54 -15.24 -2.48
N VAL A 438 -9.26 -15.21 -2.87
CA VAL A 438 -8.71 -16.09 -3.91
C VAL A 438 -7.72 -17.04 -3.26
N ALA A 439 -7.98 -18.34 -3.39
CA ALA A 439 -7.03 -19.38 -3.02
C ALA A 439 -6.08 -19.65 -4.20
N LEU A 440 -4.78 -19.66 -3.93
CA LEU A 440 -3.76 -20.00 -4.91
C LEU A 440 -3.11 -21.32 -4.53
N SER A 441 -2.78 -22.15 -5.51
CA SER A 441 -2.13 -23.45 -5.30
C SER A 441 -0.62 -23.38 -5.55
N ASP A 442 0.09 -24.46 -5.24
CA ASP A 442 1.55 -24.58 -5.38
C ASP A 442 2.08 -24.23 -6.78
N VAL A 443 1.27 -24.38 -7.83
CA VAL A 443 1.64 -24.00 -9.20
C VAL A 443 1.95 -22.50 -9.34
N THR A 444 1.41 -21.69 -8.44
CA THR A 444 1.60 -20.23 -8.41
C THR A 444 2.70 -19.78 -7.45
N GLN A 445 3.38 -20.74 -6.79
CA GLN A 445 4.43 -20.41 -5.82
C GLN A 445 5.60 -19.73 -6.54
N ALA A 446 5.98 -18.55 -6.03
CA ALA A 446 7.12 -17.78 -6.53
C ALA A 446 7.06 -17.40 -8.03
N VAL A 447 5.87 -17.41 -8.64
CA VAL A 447 5.64 -16.86 -9.98
C VAL A 447 4.78 -15.61 -9.90
N THR A 448 4.88 -14.75 -10.89
CA THR A 448 4.06 -13.56 -10.95
C THR A 448 2.58 -13.90 -11.04
N VAL A 449 1.77 -13.24 -10.20
CA VAL A 449 0.31 -13.34 -10.22
C VAL A 449 -0.27 -11.98 -10.62
N THR A 450 -1.25 -11.98 -11.52
CA THR A 450 -1.92 -10.79 -12.02
C THR A 450 -3.42 -10.90 -11.80
N VAL A 451 -4.02 -9.80 -11.33
CA VAL A 451 -5.47 -9.62 -11.27
C VAL A 451 -5.85 -8.58 -12.32
N VAL A 452 -6.79 -8.92 -13.21
CA VAL A 452 -7.40 -8.01 -14.18
C VAL A 452 -8.87 -7.84 -13.85
N SER A 453 -9.38 -6.62 -13.98
CA SER A 453 -10.77 -6.29 -13.71
C SER A 453 -11.37 -5.35 -14.75
N SER A 454 -12.68 -5.51 -15.00
CA SER A 454 -13.45 -4.58 -15.82
C SER A 454 -13.67 -3.21 -15.18
N GLU A 455 -13.63 -3.14 -13.84
CA GLU A 455 -13.80 -1.91 -13.05
C GLU A 455 -12.59 -1.73 -12.10
N PRO A 456 -12.27 -0.51 -11.64
CA PRO A 456 -11.20 -0.32 -10.67
C PRO A 456 -11.46 -1.07 -9.35
N VAL A 457 -10.56 -2.00 -9.00
CA VAL A 457 -10.56 -2.74 -7.74
C VAL A 457 -9.29 -2.49 -6.95
N VAL A 458 -9.25 -2.97 -5.72
CA VAL A 458 -8.07 -2.92 -4.85
C VAL A 458 -7.71 -4.34 -4.46
N VAL A 459 -6.42 -4.67 -4.52
CA VAL A 459 -5.93 -6.03 -4.26
C VAL A 459 -4.89 -5.98 -3.15
N ALA A 460 -5.00 -6.91 -2.21
CA ALA A 460 -3.97 -7.23 -1.24
C ALA A 460 -3.58 -8.70 -1.38
N ARG A 461 -2.33 -9.02 -1.05
CA ARG A 461 -1.85 -10.42 -1.00
C ARG A 461 -1.28 -10.74 0.37
N ARG A 462 -1.37 -12.02 0.69
CA ARG A 462 -0.61 -12.62 1.78
C ARG A 462 0.71 -13.15 1.25
N VAL A 463 1.73 -13.18 2.10
CA VAL A 463 3.04 -13.72 1.77
C VAL A 463 3.54 -14.62 2.90
N SER A 464 4.33 -15.63 2.56
CA SER A 464 5.01 -16.45 3.57
C SER A 464 6.02 -15.59 4.35
N ARG A 465 6.16 -15.86 5.65
CA ARG A 465 7.20 -15.27 6.51
C ARG A 465 8.36 -16.25 6.76
N GLY A 466 8.47 -17.29 5.94
CA GLY A 466 9.47 -18.34 6.06
C GLY A 466 9.04 -19.47 6.99
N VAL A 467 9.71 -20.62 6.88
CA VAL A 467 9.31 -21.87 7.54
C VAL A 467 9.30 -21.83 9.06
N LYS A 468 10.02 -20.87 9.67
CA LYS A 468 10.09 -20.71 11.14
C LYS A 468 8.97 -19.84 11.70
N GLN A 469 8.18 -19.19 10.84
CA GLN A 469 7.11 -18.30 11.26
C GLN A 469 5.79 -18.76 10.63
N PRO A 470 4.90 -19.43 11.40
CA PRO A 470 3.64 -19.96 10.87
C PRO A 470 2.61 -18.87 10.51
N LEU A 471 2.80 -17.65 11.03
CA LEU A 471 1.97 -16.49 10.67
C LEU A 471 2.30 -15.98 9.27
N LEU A 472 1.27 -15.65 8.50
CA LEU A 472 1.41 -15.02 7.19
C LEU A 472 1.72 -13.53 7.32
N GLY A 473 2.49 -13.02 6.36
CA GLY A 473 2.70 -11.60 6.13
C GLY A 473 1.70 -11.04 5.13
N ALA A 474 1.85 -9.76 4.81
CA ALA A 474 1.16 -9.11 3.72
C ALA A 474 2.16 -8.22 2.97
N ALA A 475 1.90 -8.00 1.69
CA ALA A 475 2.69 -7.12 0.85
C ALA A 475 1.79 -6.43 -0.17
N PRO A 476 2.12 -5.19 -0.59
CA PRO A 476 1.39 -4.53 -1.65
C PRO A 476 1.60 -5.26 -2.99
N LEU A 477 0.67 -5.01 -3.91
CA LEU A 477 0.80 -5.32 -5.33
C LEU A 477 1.05 -4.02 -6.08
N VAL A 478 1.71 -4.10 -7.24
CA VAL A 478 1.88 -2.94 -8.11
C VAL A 478 0.63 -2.77 -8.98
N ALA A 479 0.01 -1.59 -8.92
CA ALA A 479 -1.06 -1.23 -9.84
C ALA A 479 -0.48 -0.78 -11.18
N ALA A 480 -1.14 -1.16 -12.28
CA ALA A 480 -0.79 -0.66 -13.61
C ALA A 480 -1.58 0.61 -13.94
N VAL A 481 -0.89 1.61 -14.51
CA VAL A 481 -1.54 2.78 -15.09
C VAL A 481 -2.35 2.32 -16.31
N LYS A 482 -3.57 2.86 -16.46
CA LYS A 482 -4.37 2.64 -17.67
C LYS A 482 -3.62 3.22 -18.87
N SER A 483 -3.41 2.43 -19.91
CA SER A 483 -2.82 2.97 -21.14
C SER A 483 -3.84 3.86 -21.85
N ASP A 484 -3.49 5.12 -22.11
CA ASP A 484 -4.32 6.05 -22.91
C ASP A 484 -4.41 5.64 -24.40
N ALA A 485 -3.84 4.50 -24.78
CA ALA A 485 -3.80 4.00 -26.15
C ALA A 485 -5.19 3.71 -26.76
N ALA A 486 -6.26 3.71 -25.96
CA ALA A 486 -7.63 3.60 -26.46
C ALA A 486 -8.25 4.92 -26.95
N ALA A 487 -7.63 6.08 -26.69
CA ALA A 487 -8.16 7.39 -27.11
C ALA A 487 -7.70 7.84 -28.51
N ALA A 488 -6.81 7.09 -29.18
CA ALA A 488 -6.29 7.41 -30.50
C ALA A 488 -6.96 6.64 -31.65
N GLN A 489 -8.02 5.87 -31.38
CA GLN A 489 -8.78 5.13 -32.38
C GLN A 489 -10.30 5.23 -32.14
N SER A 490 -10.83 6.45 -32.18
CA SER A 490 -12.26 6.68 -32.42
C SER A 490 -12.45 7.79 -33.43
#